data_AF-A0A8S3J6I1-F1
#
_entry.id   AF-A0A8S3J6I1-F1
#
_cell.length_a   1.000
_cell.length_b   1.000
_cell.length_c   1.000
_cell.angle_alpha   90.00
_cell.angle_beta   90.00
_cell.angle_gamma   90.00
#
_symmetry.space_group_name_H-M   'P 1'
#
loop_
_entity.id
_entity.type
_entity.pdbx_description
1 polymer ?
#
loop_
_entity_poly.entity_id
_entity_poly.type
_entity_poly.pdbx_seq_one_letter_code
_entity_poly.pdbx_strand_id
1 'polypeptide(L)' 'MLTYPFDFHFTSAIVSRVPASLKDAAICQREIREVINIEKARRQHQDYIAVLRKLGLDVIELPADESLPEGVFVEDTAV' A
#
# COMPACT_ATOMS: atom_id res chain seq x y z
N MET A 1 11.24 0.68 -31.71
CA MET A 1 11.70 1.21 -30.40
C MET A 1 10.83 2.42 -30.10
N LEU A 2 9.77 2.27 -29.31
CA LEU A 2 8.80 3.34 -29.05
C LEU A 2 9.41 4.34 -28.07
N THR A 3 9.77 5.53 -28.55
CA THR A 3 10.21 6.66 -27.73
C THR A 3 8.98 7.39 -27.20
N TYR A 4 8.67 7.22 -25.91
CA TYR A 4 7.60 7.98 -25.27
C TYR A 4 8.06 9.43 -25.03
N PRO A 5 7.21 10.44 -25.31
CA PRO A 5 7.60 11.85 -25.35
C PRO A 5 7.79 12.52 -23.98
N PHE A 6 7.72 11.77 -22.87
CA PHE A 6 7.86 12.30 -21.51
C PHE A 6 8.74 11.38 -20.67
N ASP A 7 9.94 11.86 -20.31
CA ASP A 7 10.77 11.28 -19.25
C ASP A 7 10.21 11.74 -17.90
N PHE A 8 9.12 11.13 -17.46
CA PHE A 8 8.65 11.30 -16.09
C PHE A 8 9.40 10.34 -15.17
N HIS A 9 10.03 10.89 -14.14
CA HIS A 9 10.69 10.13 -13.10
C HIS A 9 10.00 10.40 -11.77
N PHE A 10 9.53 9.34 -11.13
CA PHE A 10 9.03 9.41 -9.77
C PHE A 10 10.22 9.47 -8.81
N THR A 11 10.18 10.40 -7.85
CA THR A 11 11.25 10.57 -6.85
C THR A 11 10.84 10.01 -5.50
N SER A 12 9.55 9.90 -5.24
CA SER A 12 9.01 9.62 -3.91
C SER A 12 7.76 8.76 -4.00
N ALA A 13 7.49 8.02 -2.93
CA ALA A 13 6.25 7.28 -2.75
C ALA A 13 5.74 7.46 -1.31
N ILE A 14 4.43 7.55 -1.16
CA ILE A 14 3.77 7.59 0.14
C ILE A 14 3.09 6.23 0.33
N VAL A 15 3.26 5.65 1.51
CA VAL A 15 2.61 4.39 1.89
C VAL A 15 2.09 4.53 3.33
N SER A 16 1.09 3.75 3.68
CA SER A 16 0.56 3.67 5.05
C SER A 16 0.66 2.25 5.57
N ARG A 17 1.08 2.08 6.82
CA ARG A 17 1.25 0.75 7.41
C ARG A 17 -0.09 0.04 7.57
N VAL A 18 -0.05 -1.29 7.41
CA VAL A 18 -1.23 -2.17 7.54
C VAL A 18 -1.78 -2.15 8.98
N PRO A 19 -2.99 -1.62 9.23
CA PRO A 19 -3.63 -1.67 10.54
C PRO A 19 -4.13 -3.07 10.86
N ALA A 20 -4.26 -3.39 12.14
CA ALA A 20 -4.83 -4.67 12.57
C ALA A 20 -6.33 -4.76 12.27
N SER A 21 -7.03 -3.62 12.26
CA SER A 21 -8.45 -3.48 11.94
C SER A 21 -8.79 -3.77 10.48
N LEU A 22 -7.79 -3.86 9.57
CA LEU A 22 -8.02 -4.23 8.16
C LEU A 22 -8.76 -5.57 8.01
N LYS A 23 -8.55 -6.52 8.93
CA LYS A 23 -9.23 -7.83 8.90
C LYS A 23 -10.76 -7.71 9.03
N ASP A 24 -11.21 -6.64 9.66
CA ASP A 24 -12.62 -6.35 9.97
C ASP A 24 -13.25 -5.44 8.91
N ALA A 25 -12.45 -4.91 7.96
CA ALA A 25 -12.92 -4.11 6.84
C ALA A 25 -13.75 -4.98 5.88
N ALA A 26 -15.05 -4.71 5.83
CA ALA A 26 -16.04 -5.54 5.13
C ALA A 26 -16.07 -5.34 3.60
N ILE A 27 -15.32 -4.40 3.03
CA ILE A 27 -15.50 -4.01 1.61
C ILE A 27 -14.91 -5.06 0.65
N CYS A 28 -13.80 -5.73 1.01
CA CYS A 28 -13.24 -6.83 0.20
C CYS A 28 -13.96 -8.19 0.39
N GLN A 29 -14.84 -8.33 1.39
CA GLN A 29 -15.42 -9.62 1.79
C GLN A 29 -16.69 -10.03 1.02
N ARG A 30 -17.13 -9.24 0.02
CA ARG A 30 -18.34 -9.61 -0.75
C ARG A 30 -18.19 -10.96 -1.50
N GLU A 31 -16.97 -11.39 -1.81
CA GLU A 31 -16.72 -12.65 -2.51
C GLU A 31 -15.71 -13.58 -1.80
N ILE A 32 -14.86 -13.07 -0.91
CA ILE A 32 -13.79 -13.84 -0.26
C ILE A 32 -14.17 -14.13 1.20
N ARG A 33 -14.50 -15.40 1.47
CA ARG A 33 -14.80 -15.92 2.83
C ARG A 33 -13.56 -16.14 3.70
N GLU A 34 -12.36 -15.89 3.19
CA GLU A 34 -11.13 -16.10 3.94
C GLU A 34 -10.76 -14.86 4.76
N VAL A 35 -10.57 -15.09 6.06
CA VAL A 35 -10.09 -14.08 7.01
C VAL A 35 -8.69 -13.63 6.57
N ILE A 36 -8.49 -12.32 6.47
CA ILE A 36 -7.19 -11.74 6.12
C ILE A 36 -6.18 -12.08 7.21
N ASN A 37 -5.09 -12.74 6.84
CA ASN A 37 -3.95 -12.94 7.71
C ASN A 37 -3.12 -11.64 7.77
N ILE A 38 -3.29 -10.87 8.83
CA ILE A 38 -2.62 -9.57 9.03
C ILE A 38 -1.09 -9.67 9.03
N GLU A 39 -0.52 -10.72 9.60
CA GLU A 39 0.94 -10.89 9.63
C GLU A 39 1.49 -11.15 8.21
N LYS A 40 0.76 -11.94 7.41
CA LYS A 40 1.10 -12.12 5.99
C LYS A 40 0.97 -10.81 5.22
N ALA A 41 -0.09 -10.04 5.45
CA ALA A 41 -0.31 -8.75 4.79
C ALA A 41 0.79 -7.74 5.14
N ARG A 42 1.21 -7.67 6.42
CA ARG A 42 2.34 -6.84 6.88
C ARG A 42 3.63 -7.22 6.19
N ARG A 43 3.92 -8.52 6.06
CA ARG A 43 5.11 -9.01 5.35
C ARG A 43 5.08 -8.65 3.87
N GLN A 44 3.96 -8.87 3.20
CA GLN A 44 3.77 -8.49 1.79
C GLN A 44 3.95 -6.98 1.58
N HIS A 45 3.43 -6.17 2.50
CA HIS A 45 3.57 -4.72 2.46
C HIS A 45 5.03 -4.28 2.68
N GLN A 46 5.77 -4.94 3.58
CA GLN A 46 7.20 -4.69 3.75
C GLN A 46 8.00 -5.05 2.49
N ASP A 47 7.68 -6.17 1.84
CA ASP A 47 8.31 -6.58 0.58
C ASP A 47 8.03 -5.55 -0.53
N TYR A 48 6.80 -5.03 -0.59
CA TYR A 48 6.40 -3.96 -1.51
C TYR A 48 7.21 -2.67 -1.27
N ILE A 49 7.30 -2.20 -0.02
CA ILE A 49 8.11 -1.03 0.35
C ILE A 49 9.58 -1.24 -0.01
N ALA A 50 10.12 -2.44 0.21
CA ALA A 50 11.49 -2.76 -0.14
C ALA A 50 11.74 -2.67 -1.65
N VAL A 51 10.77 -3.06 -2.48
CA VAL A 51 10.83 -2.88 -3.94
C VAL A 51 10.83 -1.39 -4.30
N LEU A 52 9.93 -0.58 -3.74
CA LEU A 52 9.89 0.87 -3.99
C LEU A 52 11.24 1.55 -3.68
N ARG A 53 11.83 1.22 -2.53
CA ARG A 53 13.17 1.72 -2.15
C ARG A 53 14.26 1.24 -3.11
N LYS A 54 14.21 -0.02 -3.57
CA LYS A 54 15.17 -0.55 -4.55
C LYS A 54 15.07 0.13 -5.92
N LEU A 55 13.89 0.65 -6.27
CA LEU A 55 13.68 1.45 -7.48
C LEU A 55 14.22 2.89 -7.35
N GLY A 56 14.77 3.27 -6.18
CA GLY A 56 15.37 4.58 -5.93
C GLY A 56 14.39 5.64 -5.42
N LEU A 57 13.17 5.23 -5.00
CA LEU A 57 12.18 6.15 -4.45
C LEU A 57 12.45 6.47 -2.99
N ASP A 58 12.27 7.72 -2.61
CA ASP A 58 12.14 8.13 -1.21
C ASP A 58 10.76 7.74 -0.69
N VAL A 59 10.72 6.73 0.20
CA VAL A 59 9.45 6.16 0.68
C VAL A 59 9.09 6.73 2.05
N ILE A 60 8.02 7.51 2.07
CA ILE A 60 7.40 8.08 3.27
C ILE A 60 6.38 7.07 3.80
N GLU A 61 6.68 6.48 4.96
CA GLU A 61 5.78 5.55 5.64
C GLU A 61 4.95 6.25 6.72
N LEU A 62 3.64 6.30 6.53
CA LEU A 62 2.68 6.76 7.53
C LEU A 62 2.40 5.66 8.56
N PRO A 63 2.16 6.01 9.85
CA PRO A 63 1.75 5.04 10.85
C PRO A 63 0.40 4.44 10.50
N ALA A 64 0.14 3.22 10.98
CA ALA A 64 -1.17 2.62 10.84
C ALA A 64 -2.17 3.34 11.75
N ASP A 65 -3.37 3.59 11.27
CA ASP A 65 -4.47 4.14 12.05
C ASP A 65 -5.57 3.08 12.17
N GLU A 66 -5.77 2.56 13.37
CA GLU A 66 -6.77 1.52 13.62
C GLU A 66 -8.22 2.02 13.42
N SER A 67 -8.44 3.34 13.50
CA SER A 67 -9.74 3.96 13.20
C SER A 67 -10.05 4.00 11.70
N LEU A 68 -9.04 3.76 10.85
CA LEU A 68 -9.11 3.72 9.40
C LEU A 68 -8.63 2.35 8.89
N PRO A 69 -9.47 1.29 8.94
CA PRO A 69 -9.09 -0.06 8.52
C PRO A 69 -8.51 -0.15 7.11
N GLU A 70 -9.00 0.69 6.21
CA GLU A 70 -8.61 0.75 4.80
C GLU A 70 -7.58 1.85 4.52
N GLY A 71 -7.06 2.52 5.56
CA GLY A 71 -6.08 3.60 5.44
C GLY A 71 -4.72 3.17 4.86
N VAL A 72 -4.51 1.88 4.63
CA VAL A 72 -3.38 1.34 3.85
C VAL A 72 -3.48 1.71 2.35
N PHE A 73 -4.69 1.91 1.82
CA PHE A 73 -4.97 2.24 0.42
C PHE A 73 -4.92 3.76 0.19
N VAL A 74 -3.72 4.32 0.24
CA VAL A 74 -3.49 5.77 0.13
C VAL A 74 -3.84 6.36 -1.24
N GLU A 75 -3.96 5.52 -2.28
CA GLU A 75 -4.28 5.94 -3.65
C GLU A 75 -5.67 6.58 -3.79
N ASP A 76 -6.63 6.17 -2.96
CA ASP A 76 -7.99 6.71 -3.00
C ASP A 76 -8.07 8.15 -2.48
N THR A 77 -7.06 8.58 -1.72
CA THR A 77 -7.10 9.87 -0.99
C THR A 77 -6.50 11.03 -1.77
N ALA A 78 -5.58 10.79 -2.72
CA ALA A 78 -4.83 11.84 -3.41
C ALA A 78 -4.55 11.50 -4.88
N VAL A 79 -4.59 12.53 -5.75
CA VAL A 79 -4.28 12.48 -7.21
C VAL A 79 -3.23 13.51 -7.55
#